data_AF-A0A7R9XW94-F1
#
_entry.id   AF-A0A7R9XW94-F1
#
_cell.length_a   1.000
_cell.length_b   1.000
_cell.length_c   1.000
_cell.angle_alpha   90.00
_cell.angle_beta   90.00
_cell.angle_gamma   90.00
#
_symmetry.space_group_name_H-M   'P 1'
#
loop_
_entity.id
_entity.type
_entity.pdbx_description
1 polymer ?
#
loop_
_entity_poly.entity_id
_entity_poly.type
_entity_poly.pdbx_seq_one_letter_code
_entity_poly.pdbx_strand_id
1 'polypeptide(L)'
;SILFPPRPPPPPPPQSWPSWPPPRHAHQLSPGTVVFHDWRGQRQNPRLGLAPAAAVMTRVVSVPAWGEVATLDCGSKSLACEAGNPAGYILGRPLWRAMACSEEHLPCDVGRALAAPRRGDVVFVIPEHACPTVNLADEMIVKAGGEVMGVFEIEGRGRELLVDGGEDL
;
A
#
# COMPACT_ATOMS: atom_id res chain seq x y z
N SER A 1 -30.68 -26.07 19.85
CA SER A 1 -29.35 -26.63 19.54
C SER A 1 -29.34 -27.08 18.09
N ILE A 2 -28.78 -26.26 17.20
CA ILE A 2 -28.67 -26.58 15.77
C ILE A 2 -27.39 -27.41 15.61
N LEU A 3 -27.54 -28.68 15.29
CA LEU A 3 -26.44 -29.59 15.00
C LEU A 3 -25.95 -29.32 13.58
N PHE A 4 -24.76 -28.75 13.45
CA PHE A 4 -24.06 -28.73 12.17
C PHE A 4 -23.53 -30.14 11.88
N PRO A 5 -23.60 -30.62 10.63
CA PRO A 5 -22.94 -31.86 10.25
C PRO A 5 -21.42 -31.73 10.49
N PRO A 6 -20.73 -32.85 10.82
CA PRO A 6 -19.29 -32.83 11.00
C PRO A 6 -18.62 -32.32 9.73
N ARG A 7 -17.64 -31.42 9.87
CA ARG A 7 -16.86 -30.93 8.73
C ARG A 7 -16.18 -32.13 8.06
N PRO A 8 -16.16 -32.19 6.71
CA PRO A 8 -15.33 -33.16 6.02
C PRO A 8 -13.87 -32.98 6.48
N PRO A 9 -13.09 -34.07 6.58
CA PRO A 9 -11.68 -33.96 6.92
C PRO A 9 -11.01 -33.04 5.90
N PRO A 10 -10.04 -32.20 6.33
CA PRO A 10 -9.26 -31.42 5.40
C PRO A 10 -8.63 -32.36 4.36
N PRO A 11 -8.53 -31.96 3.08
CA PRO A 11 -7.76 -32.73 2.11
C PRO A 11 -6.36 -32.96 2.68
N PRO A 12 -5.73 -34.12 2.42
CA PRO A 12 -4.38 -34.34 2.89
C PRO A 12 -3.51 -33.18 2.42
N PRO A 13 -2.59 -32.65 3.27
CA PRO A 13 -1.62 -31.68 2.80
C PRO A 13 -0.93 -32.30 1.57
N PRO A 14 -0.71 -31.54 0.49
CA PRO A 14 0.07 -32.04 -0.62
C PRO A 14 1.39 -32.58 -0.06
N GLN A 15 1.64 -33.89 -0.21
CA GLN A 15 2.79 -34.59 0.38
C GLN A 15 4.15 -34.00 -0.06
N SER A 16 4.14 -33.19 -1.11
CA SER A 16 5.23 -32.33 -1.49
C SER A 16 4.70 -31.24 -2.41
N TRP A 17 5.39 -30.11 -2.46
CA TRP A 17 5.34 -29.26 -3.64
C TRP A 17 5.77 -30.12 -4.83
N PRO A 18 5.12 -30.05 -6.02
CA PRO A 18 5.67 -30.67 -7.21
C PRO A 18 7.12 -30.20 -7.33
N SER A 19 8.04 -31.17 -7.50
CA SER A 19 9.49 -30.94 -7.44
C SER A 19 9.84 -29.65 -8.15
N TRP A 20 10.30 -28.68 -7.37
CA TRP A 20 10.90 -27.49 -7.92
C TRP A 20 12.22 -27.94 -8.59
N PRO A 21 12.36 -27.83 -9.92
CA PRO A 21 11.49 -27.12 -10.87
C PRO A 21 10.60 -28.02 -11.76
N PRO A 22 9.44 -27.51 -12.23
CA PRO A 22 8.63 -28.10 -13.32
C PRO A 22 9.40 -28.14 -14.66
N PRO A 23 8.90 -28.83 -15.72
CA PRO A 23 9.59 -28.89 -17.02
C PRO A 23 9.96 -27.50 -17.58
N ARG A 24 11.12 -27.48 -18.24
CA ARG A 24 12.02 -26.34 -18.43
C ARG A 24 11.38 -25.15 -19.16
N HIS A 25 10.81 -24.23 -18.41
CA HIS A 25 10.78 -22.82 -18.83
C HIS A 25 12.20 -22.27 -18.66
N ALA A 26 12.72 -21.51 -19.62
CA ALA A 26 14.05 -20.90 -19.47
C ALA A 26 14.11 -19.98 -18.24
N HIS A 27 12.99 -19.34 -17.87
CA HIS A 27 12.85 -18.46 -16.71
C HIS A 27 11.42 -18.50 -16.14
N GLN A 28 11.32 -18.29 -14.83
CA GLN A 28 10.07 -18.07 -14.11
C GLN A 28 10.21 -16.78 -13.28
N LEU A 29 9.17 -15.93 -13.29
CA LEU A 29 9.16 -14.64 -12.62
C LEU A 29 7.90 -14.53 -11.75
N SER A 30 8.04 -13.96 -10.55
CA SER A 30 6.94 -13.75 -9.59
C SER A 30 6.91 -12.31 -9.06
N PRO A 31 6.81 -11.28 -9.91
CA PRO A 31 6.77 -9.90 -9.44
C PRO A 31 5.40 -9.58 -8.81
N GLY A 32 5.39 -9.18 -7.54
CA GLY A 32 4.15 -8.81 -6.84
C GLY A 32 3.78 -7.33 -6.98
N THR A 33 4.78 -6.44 -6.92
CA THR A 33 4.57 -4.98 -6.92
C THR A 33 4.01 -4.43 -8.24
N VAL A 34 3.91 -5.24 -9.30
CA VAL A 34 3.33 -4.82 -10.59
C VAL A 34 1.83 -4.53 -10.51
N VAL A 35 1.14 -5.06 -9.50
CA VAL A 35 -0.30 -4.85 -9.30
C VAL A 35 -0.61 -3.45 -8.80
N PHE A 36 0.05 -3.02 -7.72
CA PHE A 36 -0.16 -1.68 -7.17
C PHE A 36 0.80 -0.65 -7.73
N HIS A 37 2.05 -1.04 -7.98
CA HIS A 37 3.16 -0.14 -8.20
C HIS A 37 3.30 0.91 -7.06
N ASP A 38 4.42 1.60 -7.00
CA ASP A 38 4.65 2.63 -5.99
C ASP A 38 5.58 3.71 -6.51
N TRP A 39 5.81 4.75 -5.71
CA TRP A 39 6.63 5.86 -6.13
C TRP A 39 8.10 5.47 -6.32
N ARG A 40 8.61 4.54 -5.51
CA ARG A 40 9.97 3.98 -5.69
C ARG A 40 10.07 3.24 -7.02
N GLY A 41 9.11 2.35 -7.30
CA GLY A 41 9.00 1.58 -8.53
C GLY A 41 8.94 2.47 -9.76
N GLN A 42 8.13 3.53 -9.72
CA GLN A 42 8.01 4.52 -10.79
C GLN A 42 9.36 5.20 -11.08
N ARG A 43 10.09 5.55 -10.02
CA ARG A 43 11.36 6.28 -10.11
C ARG A 43 12.51 5.38 -10.59
N GLN A 44 12.51 4.12 -10.18
CA GLN A 44 13.54 3.13 -10.56
C GLN A 44 13.28 2.52 -11.94
N ASN A 45 12.02 2.38 -12.35
CA ASN A 45 11.63 1.66 -13.55
C ASN A 45 10.65 2.46 -14.45
N PRO A 46 10.99 3.71 -14.84
CA PRO A 46 10.06 4.61 -15.54
C PRO A 46 9.62 4.10 -16.93
N ARG A 47 10.30 3.09 -17.48
CA ARG A 47 10.02 2.52 -18.81
C ARG A 47 9.06 1.33 -18.79
N LEU A 48 8.65 0.84 -17.61
CA LEU A 48 7.73 -0.30 -17.51
C LEU A 48 6.29 0.05 -17.93
N GLY A 49 5.94 1.33 -18.02
CA GLY A 49 4.59 1.78 -18.38
C GLY A 49 3.53 1.48 -17.31
N LEU A 50 3.96 1.08 -16.11
CA LEU A 50 3.08 0.92 -14.95
C LEU A 50 2.76 2.29 -14.35
N ALA A 51 1.56 2.41 -13.78
CA ALA A 51 1.14 3.57 -13.02
C ALA A 51 0.79 3.12 -11.59
N PRO A 52 1.12 3.92 -10.57
CA PRO A 52 0.67 3.65 -9.21
C PRO A 52 -0.86 3.57 -9.13
N ALA A 53 -1.36 2.46 -8.62
CA ALA A 53 -2.77 2.14 -8.45
C ALA A 53 -3.22 2.12 -6.97
N ALA A 54 -2.28 2.19 -6.02
CA ALA A 54 -2.57 2.35 -4.60
C ALA A 54 -2.24 3.77 -4.13
N ALA A 55 -3.13 4.35 -3.31
CA ALA A 55 -2.94 5.66 -2.70
C ALA A 55 -3.63 5.74 -1.35
N VAL A 56 -3.07 6.54 -0.44
CA VAL A 56 -3.71 6.91 0.84
C VAL A 56 -4.49 8.20 0.62
N MET A 57 -5.80 8.16 0.79
CA MET A 57 -6.65 9.36 0.81
C MET A 57 -6.52 10.04 2.18
N THR A 58 -6.15 11.32 2.19
CA THR A 58 -5.88 12.09 3.41
C THR A 58 -6.37 13.53 3.24
N ARG A 59 -6.52 14.25 4.35
CA ARG A 59 -6.90 15.67 4.37
C ARG A 59 -5.80 16.54 4.91
N VAL A 60 -5.72 17.76 4.41
CA VAL A 60 -4.94 18.83 5.03
C VAL A 60 -5.63 19.24 6.34
N VAL A 61 -5.01 18.93 7.48
CA VAL A 61 -5.57 19.26 8.80
C VAL A 61 -5.00 20.54 9.41
N SER A 62 -3.81 20.96 8.96
CA SER A 62 -3.15 22.17 9.43
C SER A 62 -2.41 22.88 8.29
N VAL A 63 -2.49 24.21 8.28
CA VAL A 63 -1.71 25.13 7.44
C VAL A 63 -1.32 26.31 8.34
N PRO A 64 -0.10 26.37 8.89
CA PRO A 64 0.36 27.48 9.73
C PRO A 64 0.36 28.82 8.97
N ALA A 65 0.37 29.93 9.70
CA ALA A 65 0.21 31.27 9.14
C ALA A 65 1.22 31.65 8.03
N TRP A 66 2.42 31.07 8.07
CA TRP A 66 3.48 31.30 7.07
C TRP A 66 3.24 30.53 5.76
N GLY A 67 2.36 29.54 5.73
CA GLY A 67 1.89 28.87 4.52
C GLY A 67 2.87 27.93 3.81
N GLU A 68 4.09 27.77 4.32
CA GLU A 68 5.15 26.96 3.71
C GLU A 68 5.02 25.45 4.04
N VAL A 69 4.25 25.10 5.06
CA VAL A 69 4.02 23.71 5.48
C VAL A 69 2.53 23.43 5.52
N ALA A 70 2.12 22.28 4.97
CA ALA A 70 0.80 21.70 5.18
C ALA A 70 0.93 20.37 5.90
N THR A 71 0.05 20.07 6.85
CA THR A 71 0.03 18.79 7.55
C THR A 71 -1.14 17.95 7.07
N LEU A 72 -0.85 16.72 6.66
CA LEU A 72 -1.83 15.71 6.28
C LEU A 72 -2.16 14.79 7.47
N ASP A 73 -3.39 14.29 7.55
CA ASP A 73 -3.88 13.33 8.56
C ASP A 73 -3.52 11.86 8.28
N CYS A 74 -2.40 11.62 7.58
CA CYS A 74 -1.82 10.30 7.42
C CYS A 74 -0.44 10.27 8.06
N GLY A 75 -0.19 9.32 8.96
CA GLY A 75 1.12 9.08 9.56
C GLY A 75 1.56 7.62 9.40
N SER A 76 2.47 7.16 10.26
CA SER A 76 3.02 5.80 10.19
C SER A 76 1.99 4.68 10.41
N LYS A 77 0.79 5.02 10.91
CA LYS A 77 -0.34 4.08 11.02
C LYS A 77 -1.13 3.88 9.73
N SER A 78 -0.92 4.74 8.74
CA SER A 78 -1.66 4.71 7.47
C SER A 78 -0.73 4.70 6.25
N LEU A 79 0.56 4.96 6.45
CA LEU A 79 1.58 5.06 5.42
C LEU A 79 2.87 4.38 5.92
N ALA A 80 3.53 3.63 5.05
CA ALA A 80 4.82 3.01 5.32
C ALA A 80 5.96 4.03 5.45
N CYS A 81 6.01 4.75 6.58
CA CYS A 81 6.96 5.83 6.82
C CYS A 81 8.41 5.33 7.05
N GLU A 82 8.62 4.03 7.27
CA GLU A 82 9.94 3.40 7.29
C GLU A 82 10.63 3.41 5.93
N ALA A 83 9.89 3.66 4.84
CA ALA A 83 10.46 3.83 3.50
C ALA A 83 11.42 5.03 3.40
N GLY A 84 11.39 5.94 4.37
CA GLY A 84 12.29 7.08 4.51
C GLY A 84 11.59 8.42 4.30
N ASN A 85 12.39 9.47 4.12
CA ASN A 85 11.91 10.80 3.75
C ASN A 85 12.35 11.10 2.31
N PRO A 86 11.42 11.15 1.33
CA PRO A 86 9.96 11.16 1.50
C PRO A 86 9.34 9.76 1.68
N ALA A 87 8.28 9.68 2.50
CA ALA A 87 7.49 8.45 2.69
C ALA A 87 6.45 8.22 1.59
N GLY A 88 6.20 9.23 0.75
CA GLY A 88 5.26 9.18 -0.35
C GLY A 88 5.26 10.46 -1.18
N TYR A 89 4.49 10.41 -2.27
CA TYR A 89 4.34 11.48 -3.25
C TYR A 89 2.89 11.95 -3.34
N ILE A 90 2.66 13.27 -3.32
CA ILE A 90 1.31 13.82 -3.33
C ILE A 90 0.83 13.96 -4.77
N LEU A 91 -0.16 13.17 -5.14
CA LEU A 91 -0.72 13.13 -6.49
C LEU A 91 -1.28 14.50 -6.90
N GLY A 92 -0.90 14.97 -8.09
CA GLY A 92 -1.33 16.27 -8.62
C GLY A 92 -0.65 17.47 -7.94
N ARG A 93 0.25 17.26 -6.98
CA ARG A 93 0.98 18.34 -6.28
C ARG A 93 2.50 18.10 -6.33
N PRO A 94 3.13 18.15 -7.52
CA PRO A 94 4.55 17.79 -7.70
C PRO A 94 5.54 18.65 -6.92
N LEU A 95 5.13 19.84 -6.47
CA LEU A 95 5.97 20.73 -5.66
C LEU A 95 5.91 20.41 -4.17
N TRP A 96 4.92 19.61 -3.72
CA TRP A 96 4.78 19.23 -2.33
C TRP A 96 5.78 18.12 -2.01
N ARG A 97 6.56 18.33 -0.95
CA ARG A 97 7.57 17.38 -0.49
C ARG A 97 7.17 16.87 0.89
N ALA A 98 6.79 15.59 0.95
CA ALA A 98 6.62 14.89 2.22
C ALA A 98 7.89 15.03 3.05
N MET A 99 7.72 15.31 4.35
CA MET A 99 8.80 15.42 5.33
C MET A 99 8.80 14.18 6.24
N ALA A 100 9.53 14.25 7.36
CA ALA A 100 9.52 13.22 8.38
C ALA A 100 8.11 13.06 8.98
N CYS A 101 7.60 11.84 8.87
CA CYS A 101 6.28 11.42 9.31
C CYS A 101 6.25 11.20 10.82
N SER A 102 5.11 11.52 11.44
CA SER A 102 4.77 11.12 12.81
C SER A 102 3.79 9.94 12.79
N GLU A 103 3.33 9.50 13.96
CA GLU A 103 2.38 8.39 14.05
C GLU A 103 1.07 8.63 13.29
N GLU A 104 0.55 9.86 13.36
CA GLU A 104 -0.77 10.24 12.83
C GLU A 104 -0.71 11.31 11.72
N HIS A 105 0.44 11.95 11.52
CA HIS A 105 0.54 13.10 10.62
C HIS A 105 1.77 13.07 9.71
N LEU A 106 1.58 13.57 8.49
CA LEU A 106 2.62 13.78 7.49
C LEU A 106 2.74 15.27 7.18
N PRO A 107 3.73 15.98 7.74
CA PRO A 107 4.05 17.32 7.30
C PRO A 107 4.61 17.29 5.88
N CYS A 108 4.24 18.30 5.09
CA CYS A 108 4.69 18.50 3.72
C CYS A 108 5.18 19.94 3.57
N ASP A 109 6.40 20.10 3.08
CA ASP A 109 6.85 21.38 2.54
C ASP A 109 6.09 21.62 1.23
N VAL A 110 5.32 22.70 1.19
CA VAL A 110 4.51 23.08 0.03
C VAL A 110 5.13 24.24 -0.75
N GLY A 111 6.26 24.78 -0.26
CA GLY A 111 6.95 25.94 -0.82
C GLY A 111 6.04 27.15 -1.04
N ARG A 112 6.43 28.02 -1.97
CA ARG A 112 5.51 29.01 -2.56
C ARG A 112 4.63 28.33 -3.61
N ALA A 113 3.79 27.38 -3.20
CA ALA A 113 2.87 26.72 -4.11
C ALA A 113 2.05 27.74 -4.92
N LEU A 114 1.87 27.49 -6.22
CA LEU A 114 1.06 28.34 -7.11
C LEU A 114 -0.39 28.49 -6.62
N ALA A 115 -0.89 27.49 -5.88
CA ALA A 115 -2.14 27.54 -5.14
C ALA A 115 -1.88 27.15 -3.69
N ALA A 116 -2.26 28.02 -2.76
CA ALA A 116 -2.08 27.78 -1.32
C ALA A 116 -2.90 26.56 -0.87
N PRO A 117 -2.34 25.66 -0.03
CA PRO A 117 -3.11 24.60 0.61
C PRO A 117 -4.24 25.20 1.45
N ARG A 118 -5.40 24.53 1.46
CA ARG A 118 -6.48 24.88 2.38
C ARG A 118 -6.73 23.74 3.33
N ARG A 119 -6.98 24.07 4.60
CA ARG A 119 -7.47 23.08 5.57
C ARG A 119 -8.75 22.45 5.05
N GLY A 120 -8.82 21.12 5.09
CA GLY A 120 -9.91 20.32 4.55
C GLY A 120 -9.73 19.86 3.10
N ASP A 121 -8.73 20.36 2.36
CA ASP A 121 -8.41 19.83 1.02
C ASP A 121 -8.12 18.32 1.13
N VAL A 122 -8.80 17.53 0.30
CA VAL A 122 -8.52 16.11 0.14
C VAL A 122 -7.37 15.94 -0.86
N VAL A 123 -6.39 15.13 -0.50
CA VAL A 123 -5.26 14.75 -1.36
C VAL A 123 -5.03 13.25 -1.30
N PHE A 124 -4.30 12.74 -2.29
CA PHE A 124 -3.93 11.33 -2.39
C PHE A 124 -2.41 11.22 -2.31
N VAL A 125 -1.90 10.40 -1.39
CA VAL A 125 -0.48 10.11 -1.24
C VAL A 125 -0.19 8.76 -1.88
N ILE A 126 0.60 8.77 -2.95
CA ILE A 126 1.19 7.55 -3.52
C ILE A 126 2.32 7.12 -2.59
N PRO A 127 2.30 5.92 -2.01
CA PRO A 127 3.34 5.50 -1.08
C PRO A 127 4.69 5.35 -1.77
N GLU A 128 5.78 5.59 -1.04
CA GLU A 128 7.13 5.20 -1.50
C GLU A 128 7.28 3.67 -1.55
N HIS A 129 6.57 2.95 -0.68
CA HIS A 129 6.55 1.49 -0.65
C HIS A 129 5.12 0.96 -0.43
N ALA A 130 4.52 0.37 -1.47
CA ALA A 130 3.12 -0.03 -1.42
C ALA A 130 2.86 -1.23 -0.50
N CYS A 131 3.73 -2.25 -0.51
CA CYS A 131 3.51 -3.50 0.23
C CYS A 131 3.22 -3.29 1.73
N PRO A 132 4.11 -2.65 2.51
CA PRO A 132 3.83 -2.38 3.91
C PRO A 132 2.67 -1.41 4.11
N THR A 133 2.48 -0.44 3.20
CA THR A 133 1.35 0.52 3.30
C THR A 133 0.01 -0.21 3.21
N VAL A 134 -0.15 -1.11 2.23
CA VAL A 134 -1.37 -1.92 2.08
C VAL A 134 -1.60 -2.80 3.31
N ASN A 135 -0.54 -3.36 3.88
CA ASN A 135 -0.65 -4.19 5.09
C ASN A 135 -1.11 -3.40 6.35
N LEU A 136 -1.08 -2.05 6.34
CA LEU A 136 -1.58 -1.21 7.44
C LEU A 136 -3.10 -1.03 7.44
N ALA A 137 -3.78 -1.31 6.33
CA ALA A 137 -5.23 -1.19 6.22
C ALA A 137 -5.94 -2.54 6.26
N ASP A 138 -7.13 -2.60 6.89
CA ASP A 138 -7.99 -3.79 6.88
C ASP A 138 -8.79 -3.91 5.56
N GLU A 139 -9.12 -2.78 4.95
CA GLU A 139 -9.94 -2.69 3.74
C GLU A 139 -9.38 -1.66 2.76
N MET A 140 -9.76 -1.80 1.48
CA MET A 140 -9.46 -0.81 0.44
C MET A 140 -10.72 -0.40 -0.32
N ILE A 141 -10.78 0.89 -0.65
CA ILE A 141 -11.80 1.42 -1.57
C ILE A 141 -11.28 1.25 -2.99
N VAL A 142 -11.96 0.45 -3.80
CA VAL A 142 -11.56 0.21 -5.20
C VAL A 142 -12.35 1.11 -6.12
N LYS A 143 -11.65 1.79 -7.04
CA LYS A 143 -12.26 2.59 -8.11
C LYS A 143 -11.87 2.05 -9.48
N ALA A 144 -12.83 1.99 -10.39
CA ALA A 144 -12.61 1.63 -11.80
C ALA A 144 -13.48 2.52 -12.69
N GLY A 145 -12.93 3.00 -13.81
CA GLY A 145 -13.66 3.89 -14.73
C GLY A 145 -14.13 5.21 -14.12
N GLY A 146 -13.54 5.64 -12.99
CA GLY A 146 -13.96 6.83 -12.24
C GLY A 146 -15.00 6.57 -11.14
N GLU A 147 -15.64 5.39 -11.15
CA GLU A 147 -16.66 4.99 -10.19
C GLU A 147 -16.06 4.22 -9.02
N VAL A 148 -16.74 4.27 -7.87
CA VAL A 148 -16.40 3.45 -6.70
C VAL A 148 -17.04 2.08 -6.89
N MET A 149 -16.22 1.04 -6.93
CA MET A 149 -16.70 -0.34 -7.08
C MET A 149 -17.13 -0.96 -5.76
N GLY A 150 -16.55 -0.49 -4.66
CA GLY A 150 -16.88 -0.96 -3.33
C GLY A 150 -15.69 -0.86 -2.38
N VAL A 151 -15.90 -1.44 -1.22
CA VAL A 151 -14.90 -1.64 -0.17
C VAL A 151 -14.57 -3.13 -0.15
N PHE A 152 -13.29 -3.46 -0.24
CA PHE A 152 -12.79 -4.84 -0.32
C PHE A 152 -11.85 -5.10 0.86
N GLU A 153 -12.00 -6.26 1.49
CA GLU A 153 -11.10 -6.72 2.55
C GLU A 153 -9.69 -6.97 1.98
N ILE A 154 -8.66 -6.58 2.73
CA ILE A 154 -7.26 -6.92 2.44
C ILE A 154 -6.99 -8.28 3.09
N GLU A 155 -7.42 -9.34 2.41
CA GLU A 155 -7.37 -10.71 2.95
C GLU A 155 -5.96 -11.17 3.36
N GLY A 156 -4.91 -10.59 2.76
CA GLY A 156 -3.51 -10.88 3.07
C GLY A 156 -2.98 -10.21 4.34
N ARG A 157 -3.71 -9.25 4.92
CA ARG A 157 -3.27 -8.53 6.12
C ARG A 157 -3.10 -9.49 7.28
N GLY A 158 -1.95 -9.40 7.96
CA GLY A 158 -1.68 -10.18 9.17
C GLY A 158 -1.65 -11.70 8.93
N ARG A 159 -1.57 -12.15 7.68
CA ARG A 159 -1.41 -13.57 7.37
C ARG A 159 0.06 -13.97 7.45
N GLU A 160 0.36 -14.83 8.40
CA GLU A 160 1.55 -15.65 8.39
C GLU A 160 1.15 -17.05 7.93
N LEU A 161 1.82 -17.56 6.88
CA LEU A 161 1.75 -18.99 6.59
C LEU A 161 2.62 -19.68 7.64
N LEU A 162 1.99 -20.23 8.67
CA LEU A 162 2.66 -21.22 9.50
C LEU A 162 2.95 -22.42 8.60
N VAL A 163 4.22 -22.62 8.28
CA VAL A 163 4.66 -23.93 7.83
C VAL A 163 4.50 -24.82 9.05
N ASP A 164 3.44 -25.63 9.08
CA ASP A 164 3.32 -26.66 10.12
C ASP A 164 4.62 -27.45 10.11
N GLY A 165 5.39 -27.33 11.20
CA GLY A 165 6.59 -28.09 11.44
C GLY A 165 6.20 -29.56 11.62
N GLY A 166 5.94 -30.24 10.52
CA GLY A 166 5.87 -31.69 10.48
C GLY A 166 7.24 -32.23 10.86
N GLU A 167 7.25 -33.04 11.91
CA GLU A 167 8.36 -33.89 12.31
C GLU A 167 8.78 -34.74 11.11
N ASP A 168 9.81 -34.33 10.37
CA ASP A 168 10.59 -35.16 9.46
C ASP A 168 11.84 -34.37 9.03
N LEU A 169 12.80 -34.26 9.95
CA LEU A 169 14.24 -34.13 9.64
C LEU A 169 14.92 -35.46 9.93
#